data_AF-A0A1R1MLG3-F1
#
_entry.id   AF-A0A1R1MLG3-F1
#
_cell.length_a   1.000
_cell.length_b   1.000
_cell.length_c   1.000
_cell.angle_alpha   90.00
_cell.angle_beta   90.00
_cell.angle_gamma   90.00
#
_symmetry.space_group_name_H-M   'P 1'
#
loop_
_entity.id
_entity.type
_entity.pdbx_description
1 polymer ?
#
loop_
_entity_poly.entity_id
_entity_poly.type
_entity_poly.pdbx_seq_one_letter_code
_entity_poly.pdbx_strand_id
1 'polypeptide(L)'
;MKKRKYVISDSGEKYPFSRGVLVKSLMKLGLSIDDSYKVADRIARTFKDEITLKELSKRVYKELKESYGKEIARKYKNYLKNKEILVEEDNCRASVPFSKGILANSIRSAGLDTAEAFQIAKSVEKVLRLSGKQSVKRKEIRSLVERILTERYGRDVAARYLVWRKLKNLKKPIIVLISGATGVGKSKLAAELTTIFDINRMVSTDSVREVMRKMISKDLVPSIHVSSYEAGKVIYRFGEMSKEEKIVYGYLDQSEKVLTGVQAIIDRAIKENVSLIVEGIHLIPGAFKESREIEKAHIVPILLTTLDEDIHKSRFKTREKVSQRTSKKYLKNFKSIRLIQNYLYKLAKEEGIPIIDNIDFDQARQKAIEVITDRLLREVEIS
;
A
#
# COMPACT_ATOMS: atom_id res chain seq x y z
N MET A 1 -39.53 -26.68 -30.84
CA MET A 1 -38.54 -26.24 -29.82
C MET A 1 -37.20 -25.95 -30.49
N LYS A 2 -36.64 -24.73 -30.41
CA LYS A 2 -35.28 -24.46 -30.89
C LYS A 2 -34.29 -25.22 -30.01
N LYS A 3 -33.58 -26.22 -30.55
CA LYS A 3 -32.50 -26.92 -29.85
C LYS A 3 -31.48 -25.88 -29.33
N ARG A 4 -31.16 -25.94 -28.03
CA ARG A 4 -30.15 -25.08 -27.42
C ARG A 4 -28.77 -25.50 -27.95
N LYS A 5 -28.00 -24.53 -28.43
CA LYS A 5 -26.63 -24.77 -28.92
C LYS A 5 -25.63 -24.59 -27.78
N TYR A 6 -24.57 -25.38 -27.78
CA TYR A 6 -23.58 -25.36 -26.71
C TYR A 6 -22.15 -25.16 -27.21
N VAL A 7 -21.33 -24.54 -26.38
CA VAL A 7 -19.89 -24.33 -26.55
C VAL A 7 -19.16 -25.12 -25.47
N ILE A 8 -18.22 -25.96 -25.88
CA ILE A 8 -17.38 -26.76 -24.97
C ILE A 8 -16.07 -26.01 -24.74
N SER A 9 -15.74 -25.72 -23.47
CA SER A 9 -14.47 -25.09 -23.09
C SER A 9 -13.28 -26.04 -23.26
N ASP A 10 -12.06 -25.50 -23.16
CA ASP A 10 -10.84 -26.33 -23.13
C ASP A 10 -10.76 -27.22 -21.87
N SER A 11 -11.55 -26.93 -20.82
CA SER A 11 -11.70 -27.75 -19.60
C SER A 11 -12.77 -28.84 -19.71
N GLY A 12 -13.48 -28.95 -20.85
CA GLY A 12 -14.56 -29.92 -21.06
C GLY A 12 -15.93 -29.49 -20.55
N GLU A 13 -16.07 -28.27 -19.99
CA GLU A 13 -17.34 -27.74 -19.52
C GLU A 13 -18.22 -27.23 -20.67
N LYS A 14 -19.53 -27.42 -20.53
CA LYS A 14 -20.52 -27.15 -21.58
C LYS A 14 -21.36 -25.91 -21.25
N TYR A 15 -21.22 -24.87 -22.06
CA TYR A 15 -21.91 -23.59 -21.89
C TYR A 15 -22.93 -23.36 -23.01
N PRO A 16 -24.12 -22.78 -22.76
CA PRO A 16 -25.01 -22.40 -23.85
C PRO A 16 -24.37 -21.29 -24.71
N PHE A 17 -24.42 -21.45 -26.04
CA PHE A 17 -23.94 -20.43 -26.96
C PHE A 17 -24.80 -19.16 -26.86
N SER A 18 -24.21 -18.09 -26.35
CA SER A 18 -24.86 -16.79 -26.22
C SER A 18 -24.42 -15.83 -27.33
N ARG A 19 -25.36 -15.42 -28.18
CA ARG A 19 -25.13 -14.39 -29.21
C ARG A 19 -24.69 -13.08 -28.59
N GLY A 20 -25.31 -12.67 -27.48
CA GLY A 20 -24.98 -11.42 -26.80
C GLY A 20 -23.54 -11.37 -26.29
N VAL A 21 -22.99 -12.50 -25.83
CA VAL A 21 -21.58 -12.58 -25.40
C VAL A 21 -20.61 -12.40 -26.57
N LEU A 22 -20.92 -13.01 -27.72
CA LEU A 22 -20.13 -12.84 -28.93
C LEU A 22 -20.23 -11.41 -29.48
N VAL A 23 -21.43 -10.84 -29.53
CA VAL A 23 -21.68 -9.44 -29.94
C VAL A 23 -20.88 -8.47 -29.08
N LYS A 24 -20.95 -8.58 -27.75
CA LYS A 24 -20.19 -7.72 -26.82
C LYS A 24 -18.67 -7.84 -27.05
N SER A 25 -18.19 -9.03 -27.40
CA SER A 25 -16.77 -9.26 -27.70
C SER A 25 -16.36 -8.62 -29.02
N LEU A 26 -17.24 -8.62 -30.04
CA LEU A 26 -17.00 -7.99 -31.34
C LEU A 26 -17.05 -6.46 -31.27
N MET A 27 -17.99 -5.90 -30.50
CA MET A 27 -18.08 -4.45 -30.27
C MET A 27 -16.81 -3.89 -29.62
N LYS A 28 -16.21 -4.63 -28.67
CA LYS A 28 -14.92 -4.25 -28.05
C LYS A 28 -13.75 -4.19 -29.05
N LEU A 29 -13.90 -4.78 -30.24
CA LEU A 29 -12.90 -4.75 -31.31
C LEU A 29 -13.12 -3.59 -32.28
N GLY A 30 -14.17 -2.79 -32.07
CA GLY A 30 -14.53 -1.64 -32.91
C GLY A 30 -15.57 -1.95 -33.99
N LEU A 31 -16.23 -3.12 -33.97
CA LEU A 31 -17.36 -3.38 -34.87
C LEU A 31 -18.60 -2.62 -34.39
N SER A 32 -19.43 -2.18 -35.35
CA SER A 32 -20.76 -1.65 -35.06
C SER A 32 -21.65 -2.72 -34.41
N ILE A 33 -22.71 -2.29 -33.74
CA ILE A 33 -23.68 -3.19 -33.11
C ILE A 33 -24.30 -4.10 -34.18
N ASP A 34 -24.74 -3.54 -35.31
CA ASP A 34 -25.40 -4.28 -36.39
C ASP A 34 -24.47 -5.31 -37.02
N ASP A 35 -23.22 -4.95 -37.28
CA ASP A 35 -22.21 -5.86 -37.82
C ASP A 35 -21.88 -6.99 -36.83
N SER A 36 -21.82 -6.67 -35.54
CA SER A 36 -21.59 -7.65 -34.50
C SER A 36 -22.72 -8.69 -34.44
N TYR A 37 -23.98 -8.27 -34.58
CA TYR A 37 -25.12 -9.19 -34.66
C TYR A 37 -25.11 -10.02 -35.94
N LYS A 38 -24.79 -9.42 -37.11
CA LYS A 38 -24.67 -10.15 -38.38
C LYS A 38 -23.65 -11.28 -38.29
N VAL A 39 -22.46 -11.00 -37.75
CA VAL A 39 -21.41 -12.01 -37.54
C VAL A 39 -21.89 -13.08 -36.56
N ALA A 40 -22.48 -12.70 -35.43
CA ALA A 40 -22.96 -13.65 -34.42
C ALA A 40 -24.04 -14.59 -34.97
N ASP A 41 -24.95 -14.09 -35.80
CA ASP A 41 -26.00 -14.88 -36.42
C ASP A 41 -25.48 -15.82 -37.51
N ARG A 42 -24.52 -15.38 -38.32
CA ARG A 42 -23.84 -16.26 -39.29
C ARG A 42 -23.13 -17.40 -38.58
N ILE A 43 -22.33 -17.08 -37.56
CA ILE A 43 -21.62 -18.08 -36.76
C ILE A 43 -22.60 -19.04 -36.10
N ALA A 44 -23.71 -18.55 -35.55
CA ALA A 44 -24.75 -19.39 -34.99
C ALA A 44 -25.31 -20.37 -36.02
N ARG A 45 -25.41 -20.03 -37.32
CA ARG A 45 -25.92 -20.94 -38.37
C ARG A 45 -24.90 -22.02 -38.77
N THR A 46 -23.61 -21.82 -38.52
CA THR A 46 -22.55 -22.75 -38.96
C THR A 46 -22.49 -24.08 -38.19
N PHE A 47 -23.13 -24.19 -37.02
CA PHE A 47 -23.12 -25.41 -36.20
C PHE A 47 -24.50 -25.71 -35.64
N LYS A 48 -24.82 -27.00 -35.44
CA LYS A 48 -26.15 -27.45 -35.00
C LYS A 48 -26.26 -27.52 -33.48
N ASP A 49 -25.56 -28.45 -32.85
CA ASP A 49 -25.75 -28.77 -31.43
C ASP A 49 -24.57 -28.31 -30.56
N GLU A 50 -23.34 -28.68 -30.91
CA GLU A 50 -22.15 -28.42 -30.09
C GLU A 50 -20.96 -27.95 -30.92
N ILE A 51 -20.12 -27.11 -30.32
CA ILE A 51 -18.86 -26.65 -30.92
C ILE A 51 -17.82 -26.44 -29.82
N THR A 52 -16.56 -26.80 -30.07
CA THR A 52 -15.47 -26.48 -29.12
C THR A 52 -15.09 -25.01 -29.19
N LEU A 53 -14.57 -24.46 -28.11
CA LEU A 53 -14.12 -23.06 -28.06
C LEU A 53 -13.04 -22.77 -29.12
N LYS A 54 -12.12 -23.72 -29.34
CA LYS A 54 -11.10 -23.62 -30.41
C LYS A 54 -11.74 -23.56 -31.79
N GLU A 55 -12.69 -24.42 -32.09
CA GLU A 55 -13.35 -24.44 -33.41
C GLU A 55 -14.23 -23.21 -33.62
N LEU A 56 -14.96 -22.78 -32.59
CA LEU A 56 -15.73 -21.54 -32.60
C LEU A 56 -14.83 -20.33 -32.91
N SER A 57 -13.68 -20.23 -32.23
CA SER A 57 -12.74 -19.13 -32.45
C SER A 57 -12.17 -19.11 -33.88
N LYS A 58 -11.91 -20.29 -34.46
CA LYS A 58 -11.42 -20.43 -35.84
C LYS A 58 -12.45 -19.96 -36.86
N ARG A 59 -13.73 -20.30 -36.64
CA ARG A 59 -14.84 -19.89 -37.49
C ARG A 59 -15.09 -18.38 -37.42
N VAL A 60 -15.11 -17.81 -36.22
CA VAL A 60 -15.25 -16.36 -36.04
C VAL A 60 -14.08 -15.62 -36.69
N TYR A 61 -12.85 -16.12 -36.54
CA TYR A 61 -11.68 -15.53 -37.20
C TYR A 61 -11.81 -15.56 -38.73
N LYS A 62 -12.28 -16.68 -39.31
CA LYS A 62 -12.49 -16.80 -40.76
C LYS A 62 -13.54 -15.80 -41.25
N GLU A 63 -14.68 -15.74 -40.57
CA GLU A 63 -15.78 -14.81 -40.89
C GLU A 63 -15.34 -13.34 -40.82
N LEU A 64 -14.61 -12.97 -39.76
CA LEU A 64 -14.09 -11.61 -39.61
C LEU A 64 -13.06 -11.26 -40.67
N LYS A 65 -12.22 -12.22 -41.07
CA LYS A 65 -11.20 -12.02 -42.10
C LYS A 65 -11.83 -11.81 -43.48
N GLU A 66 -12.91 -12.54 -43.77
CA GLU A 66 -13.63 -12.47 -45.05
C GLU A 66 -14.51 -11.21 -45.14
N SER A 67 -15.24 -10.87 -44.07
CA SER A 67 -16.21 -9.76 -44.10
C SER A 67 -15.62 -8.40 -43.72
N TYR A 68 -14.57 -8.35 -42.90
CA TYR A 68 -14.04 -7.10 -42.31
C TYR A 68 -12.50 -6.98 -42.40
N GLY A 69 -11.84 -7.89 -43.14
CA GLY A 69 -10.41 -7.84 -43.40
C GLY A 69 -9.51 -8.44 -42.32
N LYS A 70 -8.21 -8.59 -42.66
CA LYS A 70 -7.20 -9.26 -41.82
C LYS A 70 -6.90 -8.53 -40.51
N GLU A 71 -7.09 -7.22 -40.43
CA GLU A 71 -6.76 -6.42 -39.25
C GLU A 71 -7.71 -6.72 -38.08
N ILE A 72 -9.02 -6.67 -38.32
CA ILE A 72 -10.05 -6.98 -37.32
C ILE A 72 -9.96 -8.45 -36.87
N ALA A 73 -9.71 -9.37 -37.81
CA ALA A 73 -9.47 -10.77 -37.47
C ALA A 73 -8.24 -10.96 -36.55
N ARG A 74 -7.14 -10.23 -36.80
CA ARG A 74 -5.96 -10.22 -35.91
C ARG A 74 -6.30 -9.64 -34.54
N LYS A 75 -7.07 -8.54 -34.46
CA LYS A 75 -7.54 -7.96 -33.18
C LYS A 75 -8.37 -8.99 -32.39
N TYR A 76 -9.28 -9.73 -33.04
CA TYR A 76 -10.05 -10.82 -32.41
C TYR A 76 -9.16 -11.95 -31.87
N LYS A 77 -8.17 -12.40 -32.66
CA LYS A 77 -7.22 -13.43 -32.22
C LYS A 77 -6.40 -12.98 -31.00
N ASN A 78 -6.01 -11.70 -30.97
CA ASN A 78 -5.32 -11.11 -29.82
C ASN A 78 -6.24 -10.96 -28.61
N TYR A 79 -7.51 -10.59 -28.81
CA TYR A 79 -8.51 -10.51 -27.75
C TYR A 79 -8.78 -11.87 -27.09
N LEU A 80 -8.89 -12.95 -27.89
CA LEU A 80 -9.03 -14.30 -27.35
C LEU A 80 -7.79 -14.80 -26.62
N LYS A 81 -6.58 -14.44 -27.10
CA LYS A 81 -5.32 -14.71 -26.38
C LYS A 81 -5.19 -13.89 -25.09
N ASN A 82 -5.91 -12.77 -25.01
CA ASN A 82 -5.96 -11.88 -23.86
C ASN A 82 -7.26 -12.06 -23.05
N LYS A 83 -7.85 -13.27 -23.04
CA LYS A 83 -8.92 -13.56 -22.07
C LYS A 83 -8.42 -13.25 -20.66
N GLU A 84 -9.23 -12.53 -19.91
CA GLU A 84 -8.93 -12.18 -18.52
C GLU A 84 -8.77 -13.47 -17.71
N ILE A 85 -7.64 -13.62 -17.03
CA ILE A 85 -7.45 -14.64 -16.01
C ILE A 85 -8.30 -14.22 -14.83
N LEU A 86 -9.18 -15.11 -14.37
CA LEU A 86 -10.00 -14.89 -13.19
C LEU A 86 -9.33 -15.52 -11.97
N VAL A 87 -9.40 -14.82 -10.85
CA VAL A 87 -8.87 -15.26 -9.56
C VAL A 87 -10.04 -15.60 -8.65
N GLU A 88 -10.13 -16.87 -8.25
CA GLU A 88 -11.13 -17.38 -7.31
C GLU A 88 -10.67 -17.18 -5.86
N GLU A 89 -11.62 -16.77 -4.99
CA GLU A 89 -11.44 -16.84 -3.55
C GLU A 89 -11.77 -18.24 -3.02
N ASP A 90 -11.07 -18.67 -1.97
CA ASP A 90 -11.24 -20.01 -1.40
C ASP A 90 -12.65 -20.24 -0.82
N ASN A 91 -13.38 -19.18 -0.45
CA ASN A 91 -14.68 -19.24 0.25
C ASN A 91 -15.85 -18.54 -0.47
N CYS A 92 -15.62 -17.90 -1.62
CA CYS A 92 -16.65 -17.11 -2.32
C CYS A 92 -16.75 -17.51 -3.79
N ARG A 93 -17.98 -17.64 -4.33
CA ARG A 93 -18.23 -17.78 -5.78
C ARG A 93 -17.86 -16.53 -6.60
N ALA A 94 -17.31 -15.50 -5.96
CA ALA A 94 -16.89 -14.27 -6.61
C ALA A 94 -15.47 -14.45 -7.17
N SER A 95 -15.35 -14.29 -8.49
CA SER A 95 -14.08 -14.29 -9.21
C SER A 95 -13.73 -12.87 -9.64
N VAL A 96 -12.49 -12.44 -9.42
CA VAL A 96 -12.00 -11.12 -9.83
C VAL A 96 -10.93 -11.23 -10.90
N PRO A 97 -10.81 -10.29 -11.86
CA PRO A 97 -9.72 -10.32 -12.83
C PRO A 97 -8.35 -10.25 -12.16
N PHE A 98 -7.39 -11.02 -12.68
CA PHE A 98 -6.00 -10.96 -12.26
C PHE A 98 -5.42 -9.57 -12.54
N SER A 99 -4.98 -8.90 -11.48
CA SER A 99 -4.33 -7.60 -11.57
C SER A 99 -2.85 -7.71 -11.22
N LYS A 100 -1.99 -7.39 -12.19
CA LYS A 100 -0.55 -7.23 -11.96
C LYS A 100 -0.26 -6.18 -10.88
N GLY A 101 -1.03 -5.09 -10.84
CA GLY A 101 -0.83 -4.02 -9.86
C GLY A 101 -1.09 -4.51 -8.44
N ILE A 102 -2.21 -5.22 -8.23
CA ILE A 102 -2.53 -5.81 -6.92
C ILE A 102 -1.46 -6.83 -6.51
N LEU A 103 -1.03 -7.69 -7.44
CA LEU A 103 -0.02 -8.69 -7.15
C LEU A 103 1.35 -8.05 -6.85
N ALA A 104 1.78 -7.11 -7.68
CA ALA A 104 3.03 -6.36 -7.47
C ALA A 104 3.00 -5.66 -6.11
N ASN A 105 1.91 -4.99 -5.76
CA ASN A 105 1.78 -4.36 -4.45
C ASN A 105 1.89 -5.37 -3.30
N SER A 106 1.26 -6.55 -3.45
CA SER A 106 1.40 -7.63 -2.48
C SER A 106 2.84 -8.17 -2.39
N ILE A 107 3.62 -8.16 -3.46
CA ILE A 107 5.01 -8.61 -3.48
C ILE A 107 5.93 -7.58 -2.82
N ARG A 108 5.66 -6.29 -2.97
CA ARG A 108 6.44 -5.20 -2.32
C ARG A 108 6.49 -5.34 -0.81
N SER A 109 5.50 -5.98 -0.18
CA SER A 109 5.51 -6.28 1.27
C SER A 109 6.70 -7.15 1.70
N ALA A 110 7.29 -7.91 0.78
CA ALA A 110 8.52 -8.66 1.03
C ALA A 110 9.80 -7.81 0.97
N GLY A 111 9.67 -6.50 0.71
CA GLY A 111 10.79 -5.57 0.61
C GLY A 111 11.45 -5.53 -0.78
N LEU A 112 10.70 -5.85 -1.85
CA LEU A 112 11.18 -5.63 -3.22
C LEU A 112 10.78 -4.24 -3.72
N ASP A 113 11.57 -3.69 -4.63
CA ASP A 113 11.23 -2.42 -5.26
C ASP A 113 10.03 -2.57 -6.22
N THR A 114 9.54 -1.43 -6.71
CA THR A 114 8.39 -1.39 -7.62
C THR A 114 8.67 -2.11 -8.94
N ALA A 115 9.84 -1.89 -9.55
CA ALA A 115 10.18 -2.47 -10.84
C ALA A 115 10.28 -4.00 -10.77
N GLU A 116 10.97 -4.51 -9.76
CA GLU A 116 11.13 -5.93 -9.46
C GLU A 116 9.77 -6.59 -9.20
N ALA A 117 8.94 -6.00 -8.34
CA ALA A 117 7.62 -6.52 -8.02
C ALA A 117 6.73 -6.62 -9.28
N PHE A 118 6.79 -5.63 -10.17
CA PHE A 118 6.08 -5.68 -11.46
C PHE A 118 6.66 -6.73 -12.41
N GLN A 119 7.98 -6.94 -12.42
CA GLN A 119 8.60 -8.01 -13.22
C GLN A 119 8.16 -9.40 -12.76
N ILE A 120 8.08 -9.63 -11.44
CA ILE A 120 7.57 -10.89 -10.89
C ILE A 120 6.10 -11.04 -11.24
N ALA A 121 5.28 -10.00 -11.07
CA ALA A 121 3.86 -10.06 -11.42
C ALA A 121 3.63 -10.36 -12.92
N LYS A 122 4.47 -9.82 -13.82
CA LYS A 122 4.46 -10.16 -15.26
C LYS A 122 4.87 -11.61 -15.50
N SER A 123 5.86 -12.12 -14.76
CA SER A 123 6.33 -13.50 -14.87
C SER A 123 5.24 -14.49 -14.42
N VAL A 124 4.56 -14.18 -13.31
CA VAL A 124 3.40 -14.92 -12.83
C VAL A 124 2.29 -14.94 -13.88
N GLU A 125 1.91 -13.78 -14.43
CA GLU A 125 0.90 -13.69 -15.49
C GLU A 125 1.26 -14.58 -16.69
N LYS A 126 2.53 -14.54 -17.14
CA LYS A 126 2.99 -15.35 -18.27
C LYS A 126 2.84 -16.84 -17.98
N VAL A 127 3.22 -17.30 -16.78
CA VAL A 127 3.05 -18.70 -16.37
C VAL A 127 1.57 -19.09 -16.33
N LEU A 128 0.71 -18.25 -15.75
CA LEU A 128 -0.73 -18.51 -15.72
C LEU A 128 -1.34 -18.59 -17.12
N ARG A 129 -0.94 -17.69 -18.04
CA ARG A 129 -1.38 -17.72 -19.44
C ARG A 129 -0.93 -18.99 -20.16
N LEU A 130 0.32 -19.42 -19.95
CA LEU A 130 0.86 -20.65 -20.55
C LEU A 130 0.16 -21.91 -20.03
N SER A 131 -0.31 -21.90 -18.79
CA SER A 131 -1.09 -23.01 -18.22
C SER A 131 -2.47 -23.21 -18.86
N GLY A 132 -2.96 -22.22 -19.64
CA GLY A 132 -4.27 -22.28 -20.31
C GLY A 132 -5.48 -22.17 -19.37
N LYS A 133 -5.27 -22.05 -18.05
CA LYS A 133 -6.33 -21.89 -17.07
C LYS A 133 -6.98 -20.51 -17.17
N GLN A 134 -8.30 -20.47 -17.36
CA GLN A 134 -9.09 -19.22 -17.31
C GLN A 134 -9.43 -18.81 -15.88
N SER A 135 -9.38 -19.74 -14.93
CA SER A 135 -9.60 -19.50 -13.51
C SER A 135 -8.48 -20.09 -12.67
N VAL A 136 -8.01 -19.35 -11.67
CA VAL A 136 -6.87 -19.72 -10.82
C VAL A 136 -7.19 -19.37 -9.37
N LYS A 137 -6.95 -20.30 -8.44
CA LYS A 137 -7.14 -20.03 -7.01
C LYS A 137 -6.05 -19.11 -6.45
N ARG A 138 -6.38 -18.29 -5.45
CA ARG A 138 -5.39 -17.45 -4.75
C ARG A 138 -4.22 -18.24 -4.17
N LYS A 139 -4.48 -19.46 -3.67
CA LYS A 139 -3.43 -20.35 -3.14
C LYS A 139 -2.40 -20.73 -4.22
N GLU A 140 -2.85 -21.02 -5.44
CA GLU A 140 -1.95 -21.34 -6.56
C GLU A 140 -1.05 -20.14 -6.92
N ILE A 141 -1.62 -18.94 -6.97
CA ILE A 141 -0.85 -17.70 -7.21
C ILE A 141 0.19 -17.51 -6.10
N ARG A 142 -0.19 -17.71 -4.84
CA ARG A 142 0.73 -17.57 -3.69
C ARG A 142 1.91 -18.52 -3.79
N SER A 143 1.67 -19.81 -4.06
CA SER A 143 2.74 -20.80 -4.21
C SER A 143 3.65 -20.51 -5.40
N LEU A 144 3.09 -19.97 -6.50
CA LEU A 144 3.89 -19.57 -7.65
C LEU A 144 4.80 -18.37 -7.33
N VAL A 145 4.29 -17.37 -6.61
CA VAL A 145 5.08 -16.21 -6.17
C VAL A 145 6.17 -16.64 -5.20
N GLU A 146 5.83 -17.44 -4.19
CA GLU A 146 6.78 -17.98 -3.22
C GLU A 146 7.94 -18.71 -3.90
N ARG A 147 7.63 -19.56 -4.89
CA ARG A 147 8.65 -20.26 -5.68
C ARG A 147 9.55 -19.29 -6.44
N ILE A 148 8.99 -18.33 -7.16
CA ILE A 148 9.78 -17.33 -7.92
C ILE A 148 10.66 -16.48 -6.98
N LEU A 149 10.12 -16.07 -5.82
CA LEU A 149 10.86 -15.32 -4.82
C LEU A 149 12.01 -16.15 -4.24
N THR A 150 11.76 -17.41 -3.90
CA THR A 150 12.78 -18.32 -3.36
C THR A 150 13.90 -18.55 -4.38
N GLU A 151 13.56 -18.78 -5.65
CA GLU A 151 14.53 -19.02 -6.73
C GLU A 151 15.40 -17.80 -7.04
N ARG A 152 14.85 -16.57 -6.96
CA ARG A 152 15.56 -15.35 -7.39
C ARG A 152 16.19 -14.54 -6.26
N TYR A 153 15.58 -14.54 -5.08
CA TYR A 153 15.91 -13.64 -3.98
C TYR A 153 16.18 -14.39 -2.66
N GLY A 154 16.06 -15.72 -2.66
CA GLY A 154 16.28 -16.56 -1.49
C GLY A 154 15.06 -16.72 -0.59
N ARG A 155 15.21 -17.60 0.41
CA ARG A 155 14.10 -18.02 1.30
C ARG A 155 13.61 -16.90 2.21
N ASP A 156 14.48 -15.99 2.63
CA ASP A 156 14.12 -14.92 3.57
C ASP A 156 13.08 -13.96 2.98
N VAL A 157 13.26 -13.57 1.71
CA VAL A 157 12.32 -12.70 1.00
C VAL A 157 10.98 -13.41 0.77
N ALA A 158 11.02 -14.69 0.40
CA ALA A 158 9.81 -15.49 0.26
C ALA A 158 9.06 -15.65 1.60
N ALA A 159 9.79 -15.85 2.70
CA ALA A 159 9.23 -15.93 4.05
C ALA A 159 8.52 -14.62 4.42
N ARG A 160 9.16 -13.46 4.22
CA ARG A 160 8.54 -12.14 4.45
C ARG A 160 7.24 -11.97 3.67
N TYR A 161 7.21 -12.37 2.39
CA TYR A 161 5.98 -12.37 1.59
C TYR A 161 4.87 -13.20 2.22
N LEU A 162 5.16 -14.44 2.60
CA LEU A 162 4.18 -15.36 3.18
C LEU A 162 3.65 -14.87 4.53
N VAL A 163 4.53 -14.31 5.36
CA VAL A 163 4.20 -13.70 6.64
C VAL A 163 3.18 -12.59 6.42
N TRP A 164 3.45 -11.64 5.53
CA TRP A 164 2.50 -10.57 5.21
C TRP A 164 1.16 -11.09 4.68
N ARG A 165 1.16 -12.20 3.93
CA ARG A 165 -0.09 -12.84 3.49
C ARG A 165 -0.89 -13.46 4.64
N LYS A 166 -0.23 -13.96 5.69
CA LYS A 166 -0.88 -14.43 6.92
C LYS A 166 -1.35 -13.26 7.79
N LEU A 167 -0.54 -12.20 7.88
CA LEU A 167 -0.80 -11.04 8.72
C LEU A 167 -2.08 -10.29 8.33
N LYS A 168 -2.50 -10.35 7.07
CA LYS A 168 -3.79 -9.79 6.62
C LYS A 168 -5.02 -10.41 7.31
N ASN A 169 -4.87 -11.56 7.98
CA ASN A 169 -5.93 -12.22 8.72
C ASN A 169 -5.69 -12.19 10.25
N LEU A 170 -4.84 -11.29 10.75
CA LEU A 170 -4.62 -11.16 12.20
C LEU A 170 -5.91 -10.79 12.92
N LYS A 171 -6.03 -11.29 14.15
CA LYS A 171 -7.14 -10.97 15.05
C LYS A 171 -7.03 -9.56 15.64
N LYS A 172 -5.81 -9.03 15.73
CA LYS A 172 -5.48 -7.70 16.27
C LYS A 172 -5.03 -6.76 15.15
N PRO A 173 -5.33 -5.45 15.24
CA PRO A 173 -4.90 -4.49 14.22
C PRO A 173 -3.41 -4.16 14.39
N ILE A 174 -2.78 -3.69 13.31
CA ILE A 174 -1.39 -3.24 13.32
C ILE A 174 -1.37 -1.71 13.41
N ILE A 175 -0.68 -1.17 14.42
CA ILE A 175 -0.50 0.27 14.60
C ILE A 175 0.98 0.60 14.41
N VAL A 176 1.30 1.32 13.33
CA VAL A 176 2.67 1.74 13.03
C VAL A 176 2.84 3.20 13.46
N LEU A 177 3.79 3.47 14.35
CA LEU A 177 4.08 4.80 14.87
C LEU A 177 5.41 5.29 14.31
N ILE A 178 5.39 6.33 13.47
CA ILE A 178 6.57 6.89 12.80
C ILE A 178 6.92 8.24 13.41
N SER A 179 7.86 8.23 14.35
CA SER A 179 8.39 9.43 14.99
C SER A 179 9.54 10.05 14.20
N GLY A 180 9.91 11.28 14.54
CA GLY A 180 11.10 11.95 14.00
C GLY A 180 10.94 13.46 13.89
N ALA A 181 12.07 14.16 13.74
CA ALA A 181 12.10 15.61 13.63
C ALA A 181 11.52 16.14 12.31
N THR A 182 11.33 17.44 12.22
CA THR A 182 10.86 18.10 10.99
C THR A 182 11.89 17.91 9.86
N GLY A 183 11.45 17.54 8.66
CA GLY A 183 12.31 17.42 7.48
C GLY A 183 13.03 16.09 7.27
N VAL A 184 12.86 15.10 8.15
CA VAL A 184 13.52 13.78 8.04
C VAL A 184 12.83 12.79 7.09
N GLY A 185 11.70 13.17 6.47
CA GLY A 185 11.01 12.36 5.46
C GLY A 185 9.84 11.48 5.94
N LYS A 186 9.36 11.66 7.18
CA LYS A 186 8.28 10.85 7.80
C LYS A 186 7.06 10.65 6.91
N SER A 187 6.44 11.73 6.42
CA SER A 187 5.22 11.65 5.61
C SER A 187 5.43 10.91 4.29
N LYS A 188 6.64 10.97 3.70
CA LYS A 188 6.98 10.22 2.49
C LYS A 188 7.09 8.72 2.80
N LEU A 189 7.78 8.36 3.89
CA LEU A 189 7.87 6.98 4.35
C LEU A 189 6.48 6.41 4.68
N ALA A 190 5.67 7.14 5.45
CA ALA A 190 4.32 6.73 5.84
C ALA A 190 3.42 6.46 4.63
N ALA A 191 3.46 7.30 3.60
CA ALA A 191 2.67 7.11 2.37
C ALA A 191 3.10 5.85 1.58
N GLU A 192 4.41 5.57 1.52
CA GLU A 192 4.91 4.33 0.92
C GLU A 192 4.45 3.10 1.71
N LEU A 193 4.59 3.12 3.04
CA LEU A 193 4.19 2.00 3.90
C LEU A 193 2.67 1.74 3.85
N THR A 194 1.85 2.80 3.78
CA THR A 194 0.39 2.73 3.56
C THR A 194 0.08 1.88 2.31
N THR A 195 0.78 2.18 1.21
CA THR A 195 0.61 1.47 -0.06
C THR A 195 1.07 0.02 0.05
N ILE A 196 2.28 -0.21 0.58
CA ILE A 196 2.93 -1.52 0.64
C ILE A 196 2.16 -2.50 1.54
N PHE A 197 1.70 -2.03 2.69
CA PHE A 197 0.98 -2.87 3.66
C PHE A 197 -0.53 -2.85 3.50
N ASP A 198 -1.05 -2.08 2.52
CA ASP A 198 -2.50 -1.98 2.26
C ASP A 198 -3.26 -1.49 3.51
N ILE A 199 -2.66 -0.55 4.25
CA ILE A 199 -3.24 0.08 5.44
C ILE A 199 -3.89 1.38 4.99
N ASN A 200 -5.21 1.37 4.80
CA ASN A 200 -5.93 2.51 4.20
C ASN A 200 -6.10 3.73 5.12
N ARG A 201 -5.65 3.65 6.39
CA ARG A 201 -5.77 4.75 7.37
C ARG A 201 -4.40 5.27 7.75
N MET A 202 -4.18 6.56 7.53
CA MET A 202 -2.97 7.28 7.94
C MET A 202 -3.34 8.60 8.60
N VAL A 203 -2.69 8.93 9.72
CA VAL A 203 -2.94 10.14 10.52
C VAL A 203 -1.62 10.85 10.78
N SER A 204 -1.59 12.17 10.62
CA SER A 204 -0.45 13.00 10.99
C SER A 204 -0.74 13.74 12.30
N THR A 205 0.20 13.70 13.24
CA THR A 205 0.05 14.47 14.51
C THR A 205 -0.06 15.97 14.27
N ASP A 206 0.50 16.48 13.17
CA ASP A 206 0.35 17.89 12.80
C ASP A 206 -1.11 18.21 12.43
N SER A 207 -1.82 17.30 11.76
CA SER A 207 -3.25 17.48 11.46
C SER A 207 -4.10 17.56 12.72
N VAL A 208 -3.79 16.72 13.73
CA VAL A 208 -4.45 16.78 15.05
C VAL A 208 -4.17 18.13 15.72
N ARG A 209 -2.90 18.58 15.72
CA ARG A 209 -2.51 19.90 16.24
C ARG A 209 -3.24 21.04 15.51
N GLU A 210 -3.41 20.97 14.19
CA GLU A 210 -4.12 21.99 13.40
C GLU A 210 -5.62 22.07 13.75
N VAL A 211 -6.26 20.95 14.07
CA VAL A 211 -7.64 20.95 14.59
C VAL A 211 -7.68 21.55 16.00
N MET A 212 -6.82 21.09 16.90
CA MET A 212 -6.78 21.57 18.29
C MET A 212 -6.57 23.08 18.39
N ARG A 213 -5.63 23.65 17.61
CA ARG A 213 -5.36 25.10 17.62
C ARG A 213 -6.51 25.95 17.07
N LYS A 214 -7.49 25.36 16.38
CA LYS A 214 -8.71 26.06 15.96
C LYS A 214 -9.79 26.03 17.03
N MET A 215 -9.81 24.97 17.84
CA MET A 215 -10.76 24.80 18.93
C MET A 215 -10.32 25.50 20.22
N ILE A 216 -9.01 25.63 20.43
CA ILE A 216 -8.42 26.14 21.67
C ILE A 216 -7.72 27.47 21.38
N SER A 217 -8.04 28.50 22.17
CA SER A 217 -7.44 29.82 22.02
C SER A 217 -5.93 29.82 22.29
N LYS A 218 -5.23 30.78 21.69
CA LYS A 218 -3.79 30.95 21.87
C LYS A 218 -3.42 31.26 23.32
N ASP A 219 -4.28 31.98 24.04
CA ASP A 219 -4.01 32.38 25.42
C ASP A 219 -4.13 31.19 26.39
N LEU A 220 -5.00 30.22 26.09
CA LEU A 220 -5.17 29.04 26.93
C LEU A 220 -4.05 28.02 26.72
N VAL A 221 -3.69 27.75 25.46
CA VAL A 221 -2.65 26.77 25.12
C VAL A 221 -1.70 27.34 24.06
N PRO A 222 -0.75 28.22 24.42
CA PRO A 222 0.09 28.89 23.43
C PRO A 222 0.97 27.95 22.59
N SER A 223 1.42 26.84 23.20
CA SER A 223 2.40 25.94 22.59
C SER A 223 1.89 25.29 21.29
N ILE A 224 0.62 24.94 21.17
CA ILE A 224 0.06 24.31 19.93
C ILE A 224 -0.05 25.28 18.74
N HIS A 225 0.02 26.59 18.98
CA HIS A 225 -0.12 27.64 17.95
C HIS A 225 1.19 28.01 17.26
N VAL A 226 2.32 27.51 17.77
CA VAL A 226 3.65 27.72 17.18
C VAL A 226 4.26 26.41 16.70
N SER A 227 5.36 26.48 15.95
CA SER A 227 6.09 25.27 15.57
C SER A 227 6.74 24.62 16.80
N SER A 228 6.92 23.29 16.80
CA SER A 228 7.49 22.55 17.94
C SER A 228 8.82 23.11 18.45
N TYR A 229 9.70 23.52 17.53
CA TYR A 229 10.99 24.14 17.84
C TYR A 229 10.89 25.59 18.33
N GLU A 230 9.71 26.19 18.35
CA GLU A 230 9.41 27.53 18.88
C GLU A 230 8.54 27.49 20.14
N ALA A 231 7.98 26.32 20.50
CA ALA A 231 7.09 26.17 21.66
C ALA A 231 7.78 26.61 22.97
N GLY A 232 9.10 26.44 23.04
CA GLY A 232 9.96 26.95 24.10
C GLY A 232 9.98 28.48 24.29
N LYS A 233 9.32 29.27 23.43
CA LYS A 233 9.27 30.73 23.53
C LYS A 233 7.96 31.26 24.11
N VAL A 234 6.94 30.41 24.22
CA VAL A 234 5.56 30.83 24.50
C VAL A 234 4.97 30.22 25.77
N ILE A 235 5.76 29.47 26.54
CA ILE A 235 5.33 28.94 27.83
C ILE A 235 5.80 29.90 28.92
N TYR A 236 4.89 30.28 29.81
CA TYR A 236 5.17 31.30 30.83
C TYR A 236 5.96 30.77 32.04
N ARG A 237 6.30 29.47 32.06
CA ARG A 237 6.93 28.75 33.18
C ARG A 237 8.43 28.50 32.98
N PHE A 238 9.14 29.39 32.28
CA PHE A 238 10.59 29.27 32.15
C PHE A 238 11.26 30.07 33.26
N GLY A 239 11.56 29.42 34.38
CA GLY A 239 12.49 29.95 35.39
C GLY A 239 13.91 30.06 34.83
N GLU A 240 14.92 29.67 35.61
CA GLU A 240 16.35 29.76 35.27
C GLU A 240 16.82 28.78 34.17
N MET A 241 15.91 28.15 33.42
CA MET A 241 16.26 27.18 32.36
C MET A 241 17.12 27.82 31.26
N SER A 242 18.11 27.07 30.78
CA SER A 242 18.88 27.41 29.59
C SER A 242 18.00 27.43 28.33
N LYS A 243 18.51 28.04 27.26
CA LYS A 243 17.78 28.13 25.98
C LYS A 243 17.44 26.76 25.39
N GLU A 244 18.37 25.82 25.50
CA GLU A 244 18.23 24.44 25.04
C GLU A 244 17.13 23.71 25.82
N GLU A 245 17.13 23.83 27.14
CA GLU A 245 16.09 23.24 27.99
C GLU A 245 14.71 23.81 27.70
N LYS A 246 14.59 25.13 27.48
CA LYS A 246 13.32 25.74 27.07
C LYS A 246 12.77 25.15 25.77
N ILE A 247 13.64 24.89 24.78
CA ILE A 247 13.24 24.29 23.50
C ILE A 247 12.70 22.88 23.71
N VAL A 248 13.43 22.03 24.45
CA VAL A 248 13.01 20.63 24.70
C VAL A 248 11.74 20.61 25.54
N TYR A 249 11.69 21.36 26.63
CA TYR A 249 10.51 21.46 27.48
C TYR A 249 9.29 21.93 26.69
N GLY A 250 9.42 22.98 25.89
CA GLY A 250 8.29 23.47 25.10
C GLY A 250 7.81 22.49 24.04
N TYR A 251 8.74 21.74 23.44
CA TYR A 251 8.38 20.64 22.55
C TYR A 251 7.62 19.52 23.29
N LEU A 252 8.07 19.13 24.48
CA LEU A 252 7.40 18.11 25.30
C LEU A 252 6.00 18.57 25.74
N ASP A 253 5.89 19.81 26.23
CA ASP A 253 4.61 20.44 26.59
C ASP A 253 3.62 20.40 25.43
N GLN A 254 4.05 20.82 24.23
CA GLN A 254 3.22 20.77 23.03
C GLN A 254 2.83 19.32 22.69
N SER A 255 3.78 18.40 22.75
CA SER A 255 3.58 17.01 22.38
C SER A 255 2.60 16.30 23.32
N GLU A 256 2.73 16.48 24.63
CA GLU A 256 1.80 15.97 25.63
C GLU A 256 0.35 16.35 25.29
N LYS A 257 0.11 17.62 24.96
CA LYS A 257 -1.23 18.12 24.60
C LYS A 257 -1.73 17.48 23.32
N VAL A 258 -0.92 17.45 22.26
CA VAL A 258 -1.31 16.86 20.97
C VAL A 258 -1.53 15.35 21.08
N LEU A 259 -0.74 14.66 21.91
CA LEU A 259 -0.82 13.22 22.12
C LEU A 259 -2.17 12.78 22.68
N THR A 260 -2.86 13.61 23.46
CA THR A 260 -4.23 13.29 23.95
C THR A 260 -5.20 12.99 22.79
N GLY A 261 -5.17 13.82 21.74
CA GLY A 261 -6.00 13.61 20.55
C GLY A 261 -5.51 12.45 19.69
N VAL A 262 -4.19 12.24 19.62
CA VAL A 262 -3.59 11.10 18.89
C VAL A 262 -3.96 9.77 19.55
N GLN A 263 -3.91 9.69 20.88
CA GLN A 263 -4.31 8.52 21.67
C GLN A 263 -5.76 8.14 21.37
N ALA A 264 -6.69 9.12 21.39
CA ALA A 264 -8.10 8.86 21.10
C ALA A 264 -8.32 8.25 19.70
N ILE A 265 -7.53 8.66 18.71
CA ILE A 265 -7.59 8.11 17.35
C ILE A 265 -7.05 6.67 17.32
N ILE A 266 -5.95 6.40 18.01
CA ILE A 266 -5.37 5.06 18.13
C ILE A 266 -6.35 4.13 18.84
N ASP A 267 -6.88 4.51 20.00
CA ASP A 267 -7.84 3.71 20.77
C ASP A 267 -9.07 3.35 19.96
N ARG A 268 -9.57 4.31 19.16
CA ARG A 268 -10.69 4.07 18.25
C ARG A 268 -10.33 3.07 17.16
N ALA A 269 -9.15 3.21 16.54
CA ALA A 269 -8.69 2.26 15.53
C ALA A 269 -8.55 0.84 16.10
N ILE A 270 -8.04 0.72 17.34
CA ILE A 270 -7.95 -0.55 18.05
C ILE A 270 -9.34 -1.14 18.33
N LYS A 271 -10.27 -0.34 18.87
CA LYS A 271 -11.67 -0.75 19.11
C LYS A 271 -12.38 -1.22 17.85
N GLU A 272 -12.16 -0.54 16.72
CA GLU A 272 -12.75 -0.90 15.43
C GLU A 272 -12.01 -2.07 14.74
N ASN A 273 -10.91 -2.56 15.34
CA ASN A 273 -10.01 -3.56 14.76
C ASN A 273 -9.50 -3.17 13.36
N VAL A 274 -9.03 -1.92 13.22
CA VAL A 274 -8.49 -1.40 11.97
C VAL A 274 -7.04 -0.96 12.13
N SER A 275 -6.18 -1.45 11.25
CA SER A 275 -4.78 -1.03 11.20
C SER A 275 -4.62 0.46 10.85
N LEU A 276 -3.62 1.10 11.42
CA LEU A 276 -3.41 2.55 11.33
C LEU A 276 -1.91 2.88 11.27
N ILE A 277 -1.54 3.84 10.42
CA ILE A 277 -0.21 4.46 10.46
C ILE A 277 -0.35 5.86 11.05
N VAL A 278 0.40 6.16 12.10
CA VAL A 278 0.48 7.51 12.69
C VAL A 278 1.89 8.04 12.48
N GLU A 279 2.02 9.24 11.90
CA GLU A 279 3.31 9.89 11.69
C GLU A 279 3.37 11.26 12.37
N GLY A 280 4.52 11.61 12.93
CA GLY A 280 4.63 12.94 13.54
C GLY A 280 5.80 13.16 14.45
N ILE A 281 6.10 14.45 14.69
CA ILE A 281 7.12 14.84 15.67
C ILE A 281 6.62 14.69 17.11
N HIS A 282 5.31 14.75 17.35
CA HIS A 282 4.73 14.63 18.70
C HIS A 282 4.69 13.19 19.22
N LEU A 283 5.00 12.19 18.37
CA LEU A 283 5.09 10.79 18.78
C LEU A 283 6.38 10.57 19.58
N ILE A 284 6.36 10.87 20.86
CA ILE A 284 7.53 10.69 21.73
C ILE A 284 7.78 9.17 21.91
N PRO A 285 9.02 8.67 21.68
CA PRO A 285 9.42 7.32 22.04
C PRO A 285 8.96 6.94 23.45
N GLY A 286 8.23 5.83 23.57
CA GLY A 286 7.73 5.34 24.86
C GLY A 286 6.38 5.90 25.31
N ALA A 287 5.84 6.95 24.68
CA ALA A 287 4.63 7.66 25.13
C ALA A 287 3.36 6.80 25.28
N PHE A 288 3.35 5.63 24.66
CA PHE A 288 2.20 4.77 24.50
C PHE A 288 2.30 3.45 25.30
N LYS A 289 3.38 3.26 26.08
CA LYS A 289 3.63 2.00 26.80
C LYS A 289 2.56 1.63 27.82
N GLU A 290 1.91 2.62 28.43
CA GLU A 290 0.99 2.44 29.56
C GLU A 290 -0.50 2.43 29.14
N SER A 291 -0.80 2.55 27.84
CA SER A 291 -2.18 2.52 27.35
C SER A 291 -2.74 1.09 27.42
N ARG A 292 -3.90 0.94 28.08
CA ARG A 292 -4.58 -0.37 28.25
C ARG A 292 -5.05 -0.95 26.91
N GLU A 293 -5.45 -0.10 25.98
CA GLU A 293 -5.93 -0.47 24.66
C GLU A 293 -4.82 -1.08 23.80
N ILE A 294 -3.57 -0.68 24.04
CA ILE A 294 -2.43 -1.05 23.21
C ILE A 294 -2.12 -2.55 23.23
N GLU A 295 -2.42 -3.25 24.32
CA GLU A 295 -2.28 -4.71 24.40
C GLU A 295 -3.17 -5.47 23.40
N LYS A 296 -4.21 -4.82 22.90
CA LYS A 296 -5.16 -5.37 21.91
C LYS A 296 -4.70 -5.14 20.47
N ALA A 297 -3.52 -4.57 20.25
CA ALA A 297 -2.97 -4.29 18.93
C ALA A 297 -1.48 -4.67 18.83
N HIS A 298 -1.01 -4.84 17.61
CA HIS A 298 0.41 -4.99 17.31
C HIS A 298 1.02 -3.60 17.11
N ILE A 299 1.75 -3.10 18.11
CA ILE A 299 2.35 -1.76 18.06
C ILE A 299 3.77 -1.82 17.53
N VAL A 300 4.03 -1.09 16.46
CA VAL A 300 5.35 -0.99 15.83
C VAL A 300 5.84 0.46 15.83
N PRO A 301 6.62 0.88 16.84
CA PRO A 301 7.24 2.19 16.85
C PRO A 301 8.55 2.21 16.07
N ILE A 302 8.77 3.28 15.30
CA ILE A 302 9.98 3.55 14.53
C ILE A 302 10.35 5.02 14.73
N LEU A 303 11.63 5.30 15.00
CA LEU A 303 12.18 6.65 14.89
C LEU A 303 12.87 6.82 13.53
N LEU A 304 12.36 7.73 12.69
CA LEU A 304 13.04 8.16 11.47
C LEU A 304 13.92 9.38 11.77
N THR A 305 15.20 9.32 11.39
CA THR A 305 16.16 10.40 11.61
C THR A 305 16.92 10.74 10.33
N THR A 306 17.74 11.79 10.38
CA THR A 306 18.74 12.11 9.35
C THR A 306 19.99 12.59 10.10
N LEU A 307 20.97 11.72 10.28
CA LEU A 307 22.13 12.02 11.13
C LEU A 307 22.99 13.11 10.52
N ASP A 308 23.22 13.03 9.21
CA ASP A 308 23.93 14.04 8.41
C ASP A 308 23.14 15.37 8.36
N GLU A 309 23.75 16.45 8.86
CA GLU A 309 23.11 17.76 8.93
C GLU A 309 22.93 18.42 7.57
N ASP A 310 23.83 18.20 6.63
CA ASP A 310 23.80 18.87 5.33
C ASP A 310 22.77 18.21 4.42
N ILE A 311 22.65 16.88 4.49
CA ILE A 311 21.52 16.15 3.91
C ILE A 311 20.21 16.64 4.54
N HIS A 312 20.14 16.77 5.86
CA HIS A 312 18.93 17.27 6.54
C HIS A 312 18.56 18.70 6.10
N LYS A 313 19.54 19.61 6.01
CA LYS A 313 19.34 20.99 5.51
C LYS A 313 18.87 21.00 4.06
N SER A 314 19.47 20.19 3.19
CA SER A 314 19.15 20.14 1.77
C SER A 314 17.68 19.77 1.52
N ARG A 315 17.09 18.94 2.37
CA ARG A 315 15.67 18.53 2.29
C ARG A 315 14.69 19.68 2.46
N PHE A 316 15.04 20.71 3.23
CA PHE A 316 14.20 21.91 3.35
C PHE A 316 14.19 22.72 2.05
N LYS A 317 15.31 22.75 1.32
CA LYS A 317 15.41 23.43 0.02
C LYS A 317 14.59 22.69 -1.04
N THR A 318 14.59 21.36 -1.04
CA THR A 318 13.79 20.56 -1.97
C THR A 318 12.29 20.66 -1.68
N ARG A 319 11.88 20.76 -0.41
CA ARG A 319 10.46 20.96 -0.01
C ARG A 319 9.87 22.29 -0.46
N GLU A 320 10.67 23.35 -0.55
CA GLU A 320 10.23 24.69 -1.01
C GLU A 320 9.79 24.69 -2.48
N LYS A 321 10.41 23.86 -3.31
CA LYS A 321 10.01 23.71 -4.72
C LYS A 321 8.63 23.05 -4.89
N VAL A 322 8.13 22.37 -3.85
CA VAL A 322 6.91 21.54 -3.90
C VAL A 322 5.78 22.11 -3.01
N SER A 323 6.08 23.02 -2.08
CA SER A 323 5.13 23.56 -1.10
C SER A 323 5.44 25.03 -0.77
N GLN A 324 4.40 25.87 -0.62
CA GLN A 324 4.48 27.28 -0.21
C GLN A 324 5.02 27.50 1.23
N ARG A 325 5.48 26.46 1.94
CA ARG A 325 6.09 26.58 3.27
C ARG A 325 7.54 27.05 3.16
N THR A 326 7.86 28.20 3.74
CA THR A 326 9.14 28.90 3.56
C THR A 326 10.32 28.13 4.17
N SER A 327 11.22 27.59 3.34
CA SER A 327 12.43 26.86 3.80
C SER A 327 13.29 27.71 4.74
N LYS A 328 13.30 29.04 4.52
CA LYS A 328 14.00 30.04 5.31
C LYS A 328 13.67 29.96 6.80
N LYS A 329 12.41 29.67 7.18
CA LYS A 329 12.00 29.55 8.59
C LYS A 329 12.65 28.33 9.24
N TYR A 330 12.70 27.20 8.54
CA TYR A 330 13.31 25.97 9.05
C TYR A 330 14.83 26.10 9.18
N LEU A 331 15.48 26.69 8.17
CA LEU A 331 16.93 26.93 8.20
C LEU A 331 17.33 27.87 9.34
N LYS A 332 16.57 28.95 9.58
CA LYS A 332 16.80 29.88 10.71
C LYS A 332 16.71 29.18 12.08
N ASN A 333 15.84 28.17 12.21
CA ASN A 333 15.63 27.43 13.46
C ASN A 333 16.28 26.03 13.43
N PHE A 334 17.23 25.78 12.52
CA PHE A 334 17.78 24.44 12.31
C PHE A 334 18.42 23.86 13.58
N LYS A 335 19.15 24.68 14.36
CA LYS A 335 19.73 24.26 15.65
C LYS A 335 18.67 23.73 16.63
N SER A 336 17.52 24.41 16.72
CA SER A 336 16.40 23.97 17.57
C SER A 336 15.76 22.68 17.06
N ILE A 337 15.65 22.51 15.73
CA ILE A 337 15.16 21.26 15.12
C ILE A 337 16.13 20.10 15.43
N ARG A 338 17.45 20.33 15.32
CA ARG A 338 18.47 19.34 15.65
C ARG A 338 18.48 18.98 17.13
N LEU A 339 18.28 19.96 18.01
CA LEU A 339 18.17 19.70 19.45
C LEU A 339 17.02 18.74 19.78
N ILE A 340 15.83 18.97 19.20
CA ILE A 340 14.69 18.06 19.36
C ILE A 340 14.98 16.69 18.74
N GLN A 341 15.62 16.65 17.57
CA GLN A 341 16.03 15.37 16.97
C GLN A 341 16.97 14.58 17.86
N ASN A 342 17.98 15.24 18.43
CA ASN A 342 18.96 14.60 19.31
C ASN A 342 18.30 14.10 20.59
N TYR A 343 17.35 14.85 21.14
CA TYR A 343 16.52 14.40 22.26
C TYR A 343 15.75 13.13 21.91
N LEU A 344 15.00 13.14 20.80
CA LEU A 344 14.25 11.97 20.31
C LEU A 344 15.14 10.76 20.04
N TYR A 345 16.33 10.97 19.48
CA TYR A 345 17.30 9.93 19.19
C TYR A 345 17.84 9.26 20.46
N LYS A 346 18.19 10.05 21.48
CA LYS A 346 18.63 9.51 22.79
C LYS A 346 17.52 8.69 23.44
N LEU A 347 16.31 9.26 23.50
CA LEU A 347 15.17 8.58 24.10
C LEU A 347 14.81 7.29 23.36
N ALA A 348 14.85 7.27 22.03
CA ALA A 348 14.63 6.05 21.26
C ALA A 348 15.66 4.96 21.55
N LYS A 349 16.93 5.31 21.79
CA LYS A 349 17.97 4.35 22.21
C LYS A 349 17.67 3.77 23.59
N GLU A 350 17.36 4.63 24.56
CA GLU A 350 17.03 4.22 25.92
C GLU A 350 15.81 3.28 25.95
N GLU A 351 14.82 3.58 25.12
CA GLU A 351 13.56 2.83 25.01
C GLU A 351 13.66 1.59 24.10
N GLY A 352 14.81 1.34 23.46
CA GLY A 352 15.01 0.23 22.52
C GLY A 352 14.16 0.33 21.25
N ILE A 353 13.75 1.53 20.85
CA ILE A 353 12.96 1.75 19.63
C ILE A 353 13.89 1.72 18.40
N PRO A 354 13.53 0.95 17.35
CA PRO A 354 14.27 0.94 16.09
C PRO A 354 14.46 2.33 15.50
N ILE A 355 15.73 2.69 15.22
CA ILE A 355 16.11 3.96 14.61
C ILE A 355 16.51 3.70 13.17
N ILE A 356 15.93 4.46 12.25
CA ILE A 356 16.21 4.40 10.81
C ILE A 356 16.80 5.72 10.38
N ASP A 357 18.07 5.70 9.97
CA ASP A 357 18.71 6.86 9.37
C ASP A 357 18.32 6.96 7.90
N ASN A 358 17.56 8.01 7.57
CA ASN A 358 17.12 8.26 6.22
C ASN A 358 18.16 9.12 5.52
N ILE A 359 19.19 8.50 4.96
CA ILE A 359 20.14 9.12 4.02
C ILE A 359 19.64 8.85 2.60
N ASP A 360 19.56 7.56 2.25
CA ASP A 360 18.92 7.03 1.06
C ASP A 360 17.50 6.57 1.39
N PHE A 361 16.53 7.04 0.60
CA PHE A 361 15.12 6.78 0.89
C PHE A 361 14.71 5.31 0.62
N ASP A 362 15.31 4.67 -0.38
CA ASP A 362 14.99 3.28 -0.72
C ASP A 362 15.51 2.32 0.36
N GLN A 363 16.73 2.57 0.86
CA GLN A 363 17.28 1.83 2.00
C GLN A 363 16.48 2.06 3.28
N ALA A 364 16.12 3.32 3.58
CA ALA A 364 15.32 3.64 4.77
C ALA A 364 13.93 2.96 4.71
N ARG A 365 13.30 2.95 3.54
CA ARG A 365 12.05 2.22 3.30
C ARG A 365 12.24 0.73 3.55
N GLN A 366 13.30 0.13 3.00
CA GLN A 366 13.57 -1.28 3.17
C GLN A 366 13.75 -1.64 4.64
N LYS A 367 14.54 -0.85 5.37
CA LYS A 367 14.75 -1.06 6.80
C LYS A 367 13.46 -0.95 7.60
N ALA A 368 12.56 -0.04 7.23
CA ALA A 368 11.26 0.09 7.88
C ALA A 368 10.40 -1.17 7.68
N ILE A 369 10.40 -1.73 6.47
CA ILE A 369 9.69 -2.97 6.17
C ILE A 369 10.24 -4.14 6.99
N GLU A 370 11.57 -4.24 7.09
CA GLU A 370 12.23 -5.26 7.91
C GLU A 370 11.82 -5.14 9.37
N VAL A 371 11.94 -3.95 9.97
CA VAL A 371 11.56 -3.71 11.37
C VAL A 371 10.11 -4.10 11.64
N ILE A 372 9.18 -3.73 10.75
CA ILE A 372 7.76 -4.05 10.92
C ILE A 372 7.53 -5.55 10.80
N THR A 373 8.14 -6.19 9.80
CA THR A 373 7.95 -7.62 9.56
C THR A 373 8.53 -8.45 10.70
N ASP A 374 9.75 -8.14 11.16
CA ASP A 374 10.43 -8.87 12.23
C ASP A 374 9.70 -8.75 13.56
N ARG A 375 9.13 -7.57 13.86
CA ARG A 375 8.36 -7.36 15.08
C ARG A 375 7.05 -8.14 15.06
N LEU A 376 6.34 -8.12 13.94
CA LEU A 376 5.09 -8.88 13.78
C LEU A 376 5.34 -10.40 13.79
N LEU A 377 6.47 -10.86 13.25
CA LEU A 377 6.88 -12.26 13.31
C LEU A 377 7.02 -12.76 14.73
N ARG A 378 7.78 -12.04 15.56
CA ARG A 378 7.98 -12.41 16.97
C ARG A 378 6.66 -12.53 17.72
N GLU A 379 5.74 -11.60 17.50
CA GLU A 379 4.45 -11.61 18.19
C GLU A 379 3.52 -12.75 17.73
N VAL A 380 3.64 -13.18 16.46
CA VAL A 380 2.87 -14.32 15.91
C VAL A 380 3.47 -15.68 16.27
N GLU A 381 4.78 -15.80 16.43
CA GLU A 381 5.42 -17.05 16.88
C GLU A 381 5.21 -17.31 18.38
N ILE A 382 4.92 -16.27 19.16
CA ILE A 382 4.63 -16.34 20.60
C ILE A 382 3.13 -16.56 20.89
N SER A 383 2.25 -16.28 19.92
CA SER A 383 0.79 -16.40 20.04
C SER A 383 0.26 -17.73 19.49
#